data_AF-A0A7Y3DWU9-F1
#
_entry.id   AF-A0A7Y3DWU9-F1
#
_cell.length_a   1.000
_cell.length_b   1.000
_cell.length_c   1.000
_cell.angle_alpha   90.00
_cell.angle_beta   90.00
_cell.angle_gamma   90.00
#
_symmetry.space_group_name_H-M   'P 1'
#
loop_
_entity.id
_entity.type
_entity.pdbx_description
1 polymer ?
#
loop_
_entity_poly.entity_id
_entity_poly.type
_entity_poly.pdbx_seq_one_letter_code
_entity_poly.pdbx_strand_id
1 'polypeptide(L)'
;MVYGQTRESLDELSLAYAKTSFPLLQELLSIPNDAFYPKAIEQNVQWCEQAFQKRGFSNTRISTSTAPLLLAERKHPGAKQTVLVYLQVDGQPVDSTRWFQESPYIPVLKKPLPDGSWKALPWDDIANYEDNWRVFARSASDAKGPIAMFLTALDAAADSDIIPNYNLKVIMDFEEELGSPQLPKAVKEHADLLEADMLIIFDGPRHITNKPTLTFGARGIATITLTTYGPVVPQHSGHFGNYAPNPALRLSKLLASMKDDVGRVIIPGFYDGVSI
;
A
#
# COMPACT_ATOMS: atom_id res chain seq x y z
N MET A 1 3.82 34.37 8.02
CA MET A 1 2.62 34.44 7.15
C MET A 1 2.03 33.05 7.10
N VAL A 2 0.88 32.83 7.73
CA VAL A 2 0.16 31.57 7.63
C VAL A 2 -0.58 31.64 6.30
N TYR A 3 -0.13 30.87 5.30
CA TYR A 3 -0.89 30.66 4.06
C TYR A 3 -2.11 29.81 4.41
N GLY A 4 -3.13 30.45 5.00
CA GLY A 4 -4.40 29.81 5.28
C GLY A 4 -5.23 29.77 4.01
N GLN A 5 -4.98 28.79 3.14
CA GLN A 5 -5.95 28.45 2.11
C GLN A 5 -7.28 28.12 2.79
N THR A 6 -8.38 28.70 2.31
CA THR A 6 -9.70 28.33 2.82
C THR A 6 -10.00 26.91 2.35
N ARG A 7 -10.70 26.14 3.18
CA ARG A 7 -11.10 24.76 2.82
C ARG A 7 -11.79 24.68 1.45
N GLU A 8 -12.65 25.66 1.14
CA GLU A 8 -13.34 25.75 -0.16
C GLU A 8 -12.35 25.87 -1.33
N SER A 9 -11.32 26.71 -1.21
CA SER A 9 -10.29 26.84 -2.25
C SER A 9 -9.48 25.55 -2.47
N LEU A 10 -9.24 24.77 -1.41
CA LEU A 10 -8.57 23.48 -1.48
C LEU A 10 -9.45 22.38 -2.08
N ASP A 11 -10.74 22.37 -1.77
CA ASP A 11 -11.70 21.41 -2.32
C ASP A 11 -11.88 21.63 -3.83
N GLU A 12 -11.97 22.89 -4.28
CA GLU A 12 -12.02 23.26 -5.71
C GLU A 12 -10.73 22.87 -6.45
N LEU A 13 -9.56 23.20 -5.88
CA LEU A 13 -8.27 22.83 -6.44
C LEU A 13 -8.12 21.30 -6.53
N SER A 14 -8.47 20.59 -5.46
CA SER A 14 -8.43 19.13 -5.42
C SER A 14 -9.34 18.52 -6.47
N LEU A 15 -10.55 19.04 -6.68
CA LEU A 15 -11.47 18.54 -7.69
C LEU A 15 -10.95 18.75 -9.10
N ALA A 16 -10.39 19.93 -9.38
CA ALA A 16 -9.80 20.24 -10.69
C ALA A 16 -8.65 19.29 -11.02
N TYR A 17 -7.72 19.09 -10.09
CA TYR A 17 -6.55 18.23 -10.29
C TYR A 17 -6.86 16.73 -10.21
N ALA A 18 -7.88 16.33 -9.45
CA ALA A 18 -8.35 14.94 -9.48
C ALA A 18 -8.75 14.53 -10.90
N LYS A 19 -9.48 15.38 -11.63
CA LYS A 19 -9.91 15.08 -13.00
C LYS A 19 -8.73 14.97 -13.98
N THR A 20 -7.73 15.83 -13.84
CA THR A 20 -6.54 15.79 -14.70
C THR A 20 -5.60 14.63 -14.35
N SER A 21 -5.72 14.04 -13.15
CA SER A 21 -4.92 12.90 -12.70
C SER A 21 -5.33 11.55 -13.28
N PHE A 22 -6.53 11.42 -13.85
CA PHE A 22 -7.04 10.11 -14.28
C PHE A 22 -6.17 9.38 -15.31
N PRO A 23 -5.58 10.06 -16.32
CA PRO A 23 -4.62 9.41 -17.22
C PRO A 23 -3.38 8.88 -16.50
N LEU A 24 -2.84 9.65 -15.54
CA LEU A 24 -1.71 9.23 -14.71
C LEU A 24 -2.05 7.97 -13.89
N LEU A 25 -3.23 7.95 -13.29
CA LEU A 25 -3.71 6.79 -12.54
C LEU A 25 -3.87 5.56 -13.46
N GLN A 26 -4.48 5.74 -14.63
CA GLN A 26 -4.66 4.66 -15.59
C GLN A 26 -3.32 4.09 -16.08
N GLU A 27 -2.37 4.96 -16.42
CA GLU A 27 -1.01 4.58 -16.82
C GLU A 27 -0.33 3.78 -15.72
N LEU A 28 -0.28 4.31 -14.49
CA LEU A 28 0.40 3.68 -13.37
C LEU A 28 -0.21 2.30 -13.05
N LEU A 29 -1.53 2.17 -13.04
CA LEU A 29 -2.23 0.90 -12.80
C LEU A 29 -2.05 -0.13 -13.92
N SER A 30 -1.62 0.31 -15.11
CA SER A 30 -1.37 -0.58 -16.25
C SER A 30 -0.02 -1.29 -16.18
N ILE A 31 0.83 -0.94 -15.21
CA ILE A 31 2.15 -1.56 -15.00
C ILE A 31 2.00 -2.70 -13.98
N PRO A 32 2.29 -3.96 -14.34
CA PRO A 32 2.33 -5.05 -13.36
C PRO A 32 3.36 -4.76 -12.26
N ASN A 33 3.04 -5.06 -11.00
CA ASN A 33 3.86 -4.65 -9.84
C ASN A 33 3.99 -5.72 -8.76
N ASP A 34 3.92 -7.00 -9.12
CA ASP A 34 4.14 -8.10 -8.18
C ASP A 34 5.65 -8.31 -7.95
N ALA A 35 6.07 -8.21 -6.68
CA ALA A 35 7.45 -8.29 -6.22
C ALA A 35 8.13 -9.64 -6.54
N PHE A 36 7.37 -10.72 -6.77
CA PHE A 36 7.92 -12.00 -7.23
C PHE A 36 8.42 -11.97 -8.68
N TYR A 37 8.13 -10.90 -9.43
CA TYR A 37 8.53 -10.75 -10.84
C TYR A 37 9.49 -9.56 -11.02
N PRO A 38 10.82 -9.77 -10.92
CA PRO A 38 11.81 -8.68 -10.96
C PRO A 38 11.73 -7.77 -12.19
N LYS A 39 11.34 -8.31 -13.36
CA LYS A 39 11.16 -7.50 -14.57
C LYS A 39 9.99 -6.51 -14.45
N ALA A 40 8.91 -6.91 -13.77
CA ALA A 40 7.77 -6.05 -13.51
C ALA A 40 8.16 -4.95 -12.52
N ILE A 41 8.90 -5.30 -11.46
CA ILE A 41 9.43 -4.31 -10.51
C ILE A 41 10.36 -3.30 -11.19
N GLU A 42 11.29 -3.75 -12.05
CA GLU A 42 12.17 -2.83 -12.78
C GLU A 42 11.39 -1.83 -13.65
N GLN A 43 10.27 -2.23 -14.27
CA GLN A 43 9.40 -1.31 -15.00
C GLN A 43 8.80 -0.23 -14.08
N ASN A 44 8.39 -0.59 -12.86
CA ASN A 44 7.89 0.37 -11.88
C ASN A 44 9.00 1.30 -11.39
N VAL A 45 10.21 0.80 -11.14
CA VAL A 45 11.37 1.63 -10.75
C VAL A 45 11.65 2.68 -11.83
N GLN A 46 11.74 2.27 -13.09
CA GLN A 46 11.99 3.19 -14.22
C GLN A 46 10.86 4.20 -14.39
N TRP A 47 9.61 3.77 -14.24
CA TRP A 47 8.46 4.66 -14.29
C TRP A 47 8.52 5.71 -13.18
N CYS A 48 8.80 5.29 -11.93
CA CYS A 48 8.95 6.19 -10.79
C CYS A 48 10.09 7.18 -11.02
N GLU A 49 11.24 6.74 -11.51
CA GLU A 49 12.36 7.63 -11.83
C GLU A 49 11.93 8.76 -12.78
N GLN A 50 11.27 8.40 -13.88
CA GLN A 50 10.78 9.38 -14.87
C GLN A 50 9.71 10.30 -14.28
N ALA A 51 8.75 9.74 -13.54
CA ALA A 51 7.65 10.48 -12.94
C ALA A 51 8.14 11.52 -11.92
N PHE A 52 9.13 11.16 -11.10
CA PHE A 52 9.73 12.07 -10.12
C PHE A 52 10.71 13.06 -10.76
N GLN A 53 11.51 12.63 -11.74
CA GLN A 53 12.42 13.52 -12.46
C GLN A 53 11.68 14.64 -13.19
N LYS A 54 10.52 14.31 -13.81
CA LYS A 54 9.64 15.31 -14.44
C LYS A 54 9.17 16.40 -13.46
N ARG A 55 9.14 16.11 -12.16
CA ARG A 55 8.72 17.02 -11.08
C ARG A 55 9.89 17.66 -10.33
N GLY A 56 11.07 17.62 -10.93
CA GLY A 56 12.28 18.28 -10.42
C GLY A 56 12.97 17.54 -9.28
N PHE A 57 12.72 16.23 -9.12
CA PHE A 57 13.46 15.41 -8.17
C PHE A 57 14.73 14.84 -8.82
N SER A 58 15.79 14.67 -8.01
CA SER A 58 16.93 13.82 -8.32
C SER A 58 16.73 12.44 -7.72
N ASN A 59 17.01 11.38 -8.48
CA ASN A 59 16.78 10.01 -8.06
C ASN A 59 18.09 9.29 -7.72
N THR A 60 18.05 8.45 -6.68
CA THR A 60 19.11 7.54 -6.27
C THR A 60 18.51 6.15 -6.05
N ARG A 61 18.97 5.15 -6.82
CA ARG A 61 18.65 3.75 -6.53
C ARG A 61 19.57 3.26 -5.41
N ILE A 62 19.00 2.81 -4.30
CA ILE A 62 19.72 2.15 -3.20
C ILE A 62 19.74 0.66 -3.51
N SER A 63 20.93 0.12 -3.79
CA SER A 63 21.08 -1.30 -4.13
C SER A 63 20.80 -2.20 -2.93
N THR A 64 20.01 -3.25 -3.14
CA THR A 64 19.74 -4.31 -2.16
C THR A 64 20.07 -5.68 -2.78
N SER A 65 19.86 -6.79 -2.05
CA SER A 65 20.03 -8.12 -2.62
C SER A 65 18.91 -8.56 -3.58
N THR A 66 17.78 -7.86 -3.60
CA THR A 66 16.59 -8.17 -4.41
C THR A 66 16.16 -6.94 -5.20
N ALA A 67 15.02 -6.32 -4.90
CA ALA A 67 14.60 -5.08 -5.56
C ALA A 67 15.28 -3.86 -4.93
N PRO A 68 15.78 -2.88 -5.73
CA PRO A 68 16.34 -1.67 -5.18
C PRO A 68 15.25 -0.85 -4.47
N LEU A 69 15.63 -0.06 -3.47
CA LEU A 69 14.79 1.07 -3.05
C LEU A 69 15.08 2.25 -3.96
N LEU A 70 14.10 3.12 -4.19
CA LEU A 70 14.29 4.35 -4.95
C LEU A 70 14.09 5.56 -4.03
N LEU A 71 15.15 6.36 -3.88
CA LEU A 71 15.08 7.63 -3.17
C LEU A 71 15.01 8.78 -4.19
N ALA A 72 13.92 9.54 -4.15
CA ALA A 72 13.77 10.78 -4.90
C ALA A 72 13.90 11.99 -3.96
N GLU A 73 14.74 12.96 -4.32
CA GLU A 73 15.01 14.15 -3.49
C GLU A 73 14.73 15.44 -4.25
N ARG A 74 14.10 16.42 -3.60
CA ARG A 74 13.90 17.77 -4.12
C ARG A 74 14.20 18.79 -3.04
N LYS A 75 15.23 19.60 -3.28
CA LYS A 75 15.67 20.65 -2.36
C LYS A 75 14.96 21.97 -2.68
N HIS A 76 14.60 22.71 -1.64
CA HIS A 76 13.96 24.01 -1.77
C HIS A 76 14.88 25.11 -1.20
N PRO A 77 15.10 26.24 -1.91
CA PRO A 77 16.00 27.30 -1.43
C PRO A 77 15.61 27.82 -0.05
N GLY A 78 16.57 27.86 0.88
CA GLY A 78 16.35 28.34 2.24
C GLY A 78 15.60 27.37 3.17
N ALA A 79 15.20 26.19 2.68
CA ALA A 79 14.60 25.16 3.51
C ALA A 79 15.60 24.63 4.56
N LYS A 80 15.17 24.60 5.82
CA LYS A 80 15.96 24.08 6.94
C LYS A 80 15.52 22.70 7.40
N GLN A 81 14.29 22.33 7.07
CA GLN A 81 13.68 21.05 7.44
C GLN A 81 13.56 20.16 6.21
N THR A 82 13.51 18.86 6.42
CA THR A 82 13.32 17.83 5.42
C THR A 82 12.16 16.93 5.83
N VAL A 83 11.22 16.72 4.92
CA VAL A 83 10.13 15.75 5.08
C VAL A 83 10.45 14.54 4.21
N LEU A 84 10.50 13.36 4.83
CA LEU A 84 10.59 12.07 4.16
C LEU A 84 9.19 11.49 3.98
N VAL A 85 8.84 11.12 2.75
CA VAL A 85 7.62 10.40 2.42
C VAL A 85 7.98 8.95 2.09
N TYR A 86 7.28 7.99 2.67
CA TYR A 86 7.36 6.59 2.28
C TYR A 86 6.18 6.24 1.37
N LEU A 87 6.48 5.56 0.26
CA LEU A 87 5.51 5.02 -0.69
C LEU A 87 5.84 3.55 -0.96
N GLN A 88 4.85 2.66 -0.91
CA GLN A 88 4.97 1.32 -1.51
C GLN A 88 4.45 1.33 -2.93
N VAL A 89 5.17 0.64 -3.82
CA VAL A 89 4.88 0.63 -5.26
C VAL A 89 4.51 -0.76 -5.75
N ASP A 90 4.94 -1.82 -5.06
CA ASP A 90 4.49 -3.18 -5.34
C ASP A 90 3.03 -3.41 -4.92
N GLY A 91 2.52 -4.60 -5.21
CA GLY A 91 1.16 -4.97 -4.87
C GLY A 91 1.03 -6.47 -4.73
N GLN A 92 0.04 -6.90 -3.95
CA GLN A 92 -0.28 -8.32 -3.74
C GLN A 92 -0.34 -9.12 -5.06
N PRO A 93 0.13 -10.38 -5.05
CA PRO A 93 -0.07 -11.30 -6.16
C PRO A 93 -1.54 -11.40 -6.59
N VAL A 94 -1.74 -11.80 -7.85
CA VAL A 94 -3.08 -11.79 -8.43
C VAL A 94 -3.41 -13.12 -9.12
N ASP A 95 -4.55 -13.70 -8.74
CA ASP A 95 -5.18 -14.80 -9.47
C ASP A 95 -6.07 -14.22 -10.57
N SER A 96 -5.57 -14.18 -11.80
CA SER A 96 -6.29 -13.62 -12.96
C SER A 96 -7.62 -14.33 -13.26
N THR A 97 -7.81 -15.57 -12.82
CA THR A 97 -9.06 -16.32 -13.03
C THR A 97 -10.23 -15.81 -12.19
N ARG A 98 -9.94 -14.99 -11.17
CA ARG A 98 -10.94 -14.39 -10.28
C ARG A 98 -11.35 -12.97 -10.71
N TRP A 99 -10.88 -12.50 -11.85
CA TRP A 99 -11.19 -11.16 -12.35
C TRP A 99 -12.28 -11.20 -13.40
N PHE A 100 -13.28 -10.35 -13.22
CA PHE A 100 -14.37 -10.13 -14.18
C PHE A 100 -14.01 -8.98 -15.13
N GLN A 101 -12.83 -9.08 -15.75
CA GLN A 101 -12.27 -8.19 -16.78
C GLN A 101 -11.09 -8.89 -17.48
N GLU A 102 -10.60 -8.33 -18.58
CA GLU A 102 -9.53 -8.92 -19.39
C GLU A 102 -8.23 -9.17 -18.61
N SER A 103 -7.82 -8.21 -17.78
CA SER A 103 -6.61 -8.31 -16.96
C SER A 103 -6.74 -7.46 -15.69
N PRO A 104 -6.15 -7.88 -14.56
CA PRO A 104 -6.03 -7.05 -13.37
C PRO A 104 -5.19 -5.78 -13.59
N TYR A 105 -4.33 -5.79 -14.60
CA TYR A 105 -3.48 -4.66 -15.00
C TYR A 105 -4.03 -3.92 -16.23
N ILE A 106 -5.29 -4.15 -16.59
CA ILE A 106 -6.03 -3.27 -17.50
C ILE A 106 -7.08 -2.58 -16.64
N PRO A 107 -6.88 -1.32 -16.26
CA PRO A 107 -7.83 -0.61 -15.41
C PRO A 107 -9.20 -0.51 -16.07
N VAL A 108 -10.27 -0.77 -15.33
CA VAL A 108 -11.64 -0.68 -15.84
C VAL A 108 -12.48 0.22 -14.94
N LEU A 109 -13.04 1.30 -15.52
CA LEU A 109 -14.03 2.12 -14.85
C LEU A 109 -15.36 1.37 -14.78
N LYS A 110 -15.96 1.26 -13.60
CA LYS A 110 -17.25 0.61 -13.40
C LYS A 110 -18.18 1.43 -12.52
N LYS A 111 -19.48 1.34 -12.80
CA LYS A 111 -20.55 1.83 -11.92
C LYS A 111 -21.33 0.67 -11.30
N PRO A 112 -21.86 0.83 -10.08
CA PRO A 112 -22.67 -0.20 -9.45
C PRO A 112 -24.05 -0.30 -10.10
N LEU A 113 -24.63 -1.49 -10.09
CA LEU A 113 -26.00 -1.77 -10.49
C LEU A 113 -26.87 -2.13 -9.27
N PRO A 114 -28.21 -2.00 -9.35
CA PRO A 114 -29.10 -2.29 -8.21
C PRO A 114 -29.05 -3.73 -7.71
N ASP A 115 -28.62 -4.68 -8.54
CA ASP A 115 -28.45 -6.09 -8.19
C ASP A 115 -27.11 -6.40 -7.48
N GLY A 116 -26.30 -5.37 -7.21
CA GLY A 116 -24.98 -5.49 -6.59
C GLY A 116 -23.85 -5.79 -7.56
N SER A 117 -24.15 -5.99 -8.84
CA SER A 117 -23.13 -6.19 -9.88
C SER A 117 -22.54 -4.86 -10.36
N TRP A 118 -21.52 -4.93 -11.22
CA TRP A 118 -20.79 -3.77 -11.73
C TRP A 118 -20.84 -3.72 -13.25
N LYS A 119 -21.16 -2.56 -13.80
CA LYS A 119 -21.17 -2.31 -15.25
C LYS A 119 -19.93 -1.51 -15.66
N ALA A 120 -19.16 -2.04 -16.63
CA ALA A 120 -18.05 -1.32 -17.23
C ALA A 120 -18.54 -0.08 -18.01
N LEU A 121 -17.74 0.98 -17.95
CA LEU A 121 -17.93 2.24 -18.66
C LEU A 121 -16.70 2.52 -19.54
N PRO A 122 -16.86 3.26 -20.66
CA PRO A 122 -15.74 3.88 -21.35
C PRO A 122 -14.90 4.75 -20.40
N TRP A 123 -13.58 4.71 -20.53
CA TRP A 123 -12.70 5.56 -19.70
C TRP A 123 -12.95 7.05 -19.92
N ASP A 124 -13.35 7.46 -21.13
CA ASP A 124 -13.66 8.86 -21.45
C ASP A 124 -14.81 9.42 -20.60
N ASP A 125 -15.68 8.57 -20.04
CA ASP A 125 -16.78 8.99 -19.18
C ASP A 125 -16.30 9.45 -17.78
N ILE A 126 -15.06 9.14 -17.39
CA ILE A 126 -14.55 9.41 -16.04
C ILE A 126 -14.54 10.91 -15.69
N ALA A 127 -14.52 11.81 -16.68
CA ALA A 127 -14.60 13.26 -16.46
C ALA A 127 -15.91 13.70 -15.77
N ASN A 128 -16.96 12.88 -15.90
CA ASN A 128 -18.30 13.07 -15.33
C ASN A 128 -18.62 12.01 -14.27
N TYR A 129 -17.60 11.53 -13.55
CA TYR A 129 -17.77 10.46 -12.56
C TYR A 129 -18.84 10.78 -11.51
N GLU A 130 -19.50 9.74 -11.01
CA GLU A 130 -20.28 9.78 -9.79
C GLU A 130 -19.48 9.14 -8.65
N ASP A 131 -19.65 9.61 -7.40
CA ASP A 131 -18.88 9.15 -6.24
C ASP A 131 -18.98 7.65 -5.94
N ASN A 132 -19.98 6.96 -6.48
CA ASN A 132 -20.18 5.52 -6.35
C ASN A 132 -19.46 4.71 -7.45
N TRP A 133 -18.89 5.35 -8.48
CA TRP A 133 -18.08 4.70 -9.51
C TRP A 133 -16.74 4.27 -8.92
N ARG A 134 -16.14 3.23 -9.50
CA ARG A 134 -14.87 2.66 -9.04
C ARG A 134 -13.99 2.31 -10.23
N VAL A 135 -12.69 2.47 -10.05
CA VAL A 135 -11.66 1.93 -10.95
C VAL A 135 -11.25 0.57 -10.44
N PHE A 136 -11.44 -0.47 -11.26
CA PHE A 136 -11.05 -1.84 -10.96
C PHE A 136 -9.70 -2.13 -11.62
N ALA A 137 -8.66 -2.25 -10.80
CA ALA A 137 -7.33 -2.70 -11.18
C ALA A 137 -6.62 -3.25 -9.95
N ARG A 138 -5.62 -4.12 -10.14
CA ARG A 138 -4.68 -4.49 -9.07
C ARG A 138 -3.95 -3.22 -8.63
N SER A 139 -3.83 -3.08 -7.32
CA SER A 139 -3.10 -2.00 -6.64
C SER A 139 -3.76 -0.62 -6.72
N ALA A 140 -5.02 -0.54 -7.19
CA ALA A 140 -5.77 0.71 -7.30
C ALA A 140 -5.86 1.49 -5.98
N SER A 141 -6.15 0.80 -4.88
CA SER A 141 -6.15 1.41 -3.54
C SER A 141 -4.81 1.23 -2.82
N ASP A 142 -4.11 0.15 -3.09
CA ASP A 142 -2.99 -0.36 -2.30
C ASP A 142 -1.83 -0.77 -3.23
N ALA A 143 -0.90 0.13 -3.54
CA ALA A 143 -0.90 1.55 -3.16
C ALA A 143 -0.63 2.52 -4.32
N LYS A 144 -0.95 2.13 -5.57
CA LYS A 144 -0.77 3.00 -6.75
C LYS A 144 -1.69 4.22 -6.76
N GLY A 145 -2.88 4.13 -6.17
CA GLY A 145 -3.76 5.27 -5.96
C GLY A 145 -3.10 6.40 -5.15
N PRO A 146 -2.64 6.13 -3.92
CA PRO A 146 -1.87 7.09 -3.12
C PRO A 146 -0.66 7.72 -3.84
N ILE A 147 0.09 6.94 -4.63
CA ILE A 147 1.20 7.49 -5.45
C ILE A 147 0.67 8.51 -6.47
N ALA A 148 -0.37 8.17 -7.23
CA ALA A 148 -0.96 9.09 -8.20
C ALA A 148 -1.47 10.37 -7.52
N MET A 149 -2.17 10.24 -6.39
CA MET A 149 -2.65 11.38 -5.60
C MET A 149 -1.51 12.28 -5.13
N PHE A 150 -0.41 11.70 -4.66
CA PHE A 150 0.77 12.45 -4.23
C PHE A 150 1.41 13.24 -5.38
N LEU A 151 1.63 12.59 -6.51
CA LEU A 151 2.19 13.23 -7.71
C LEU A 151 1.28 14.35 -8.23
N THR A 152 -0.03 14.14 -8.22
CA THR A 152 -1.02 15.15 -8.58
C THR A 152 -1.03 16.34 -7.61
N ALA A 153 -0.87 16.10 -6.31
CA ALA A 153 -0.75 17.18 -5.33
C ALA A 153 0.52 18.02 -5.54
N LEU A 154 1.63 17.39 -5.95
CA LEU A 154 2.85 18.09 -6.33
C LEU A 154 2.65 18.97 -7.57
N ASP A 155 1.92 18.48 -8.57
CA ASP A 155 1.59 19.24 -9.79
C ASP A 155 0.69 20.43 -9.45
N ALA A 156 -0.37 20.21 -8.65
CA ALA A 156 -1.27 21.26 -8.20
C ALA A 156 -0.57 22.37 -7.42
N ALA A 157 0.36 21.99 -6.53
CA ALA A 157 1.16 22.93 -5.77
C ALA A 157 2.08 23.75 -6.69
N ALA A 158 2.76 23.09 -7.63
CA ALA A 158 3.67 23.76 -8.56
C ALA A 158 2.94 24.77 -9.47
N ASP A 159 1.82 24.37 -10.06
CA ASP A 159 1.02 25.24 -10.94
C ASP A 159 0.36 26.41 -10.20
N SER A 160 0.20 26.28 -8.88
CA SER A 160 -0.32 27.34 -8.00
C SER A 160 0.77 28.19 -7.35
N ASP A 161 2.03 28.06 -7.79
CA ASP A 161 3.21 28.72 -7.22
C ASP A 161 3.38 28.47 -5.70
N ILE A 162 2.88 27.34 -5.20
CA ILE A 162 3.02 26.91 -3.81
C ILE A 162 4.36 26.19 -3.67
N ILE A 163 5.34 26.90 -3.13
CA ILE A 163 6.69 26.37 -2.90
C ILE A 163 6.82 25.92 -1.44
N PRO A 164 7.07 24.63 -1.18
CA PRO A 164 7.38 24.14 0.16
C PRO A 164 8.55 24.90 0.80
N ASN A 165 8.44 25.21 2.10
CA ASN A 165 9.52 25.77 2.91
C ASN A 165 10.42 24.67 3.54
N TYR A 166 10.31 23.44 3.06
CA TYR A 166 11.05 22.25 3.50
C TYR A 166 11.56 21.48 2.26
N ASN A 167 12.64 20.72 2.43
CA ASN A 167 13.10 19.76 1.42
C ASN A 167 12.19 18.53 1.43
N LEU A 168 12.04 17.90 0.28
CA LEU A 168 11.28 16.66 0.13
C LEU A 168 12.24 15.51 -0.19
N LYS A 169 12.11 14.42 0.57
CA LYS A 169 12.66 13.11 0.23
C LYS A 169 11.50 12.14 0.08
N VAL A 170 11.59 11.22 -0.87
CA VAL A 170 10.58 10.19 -1.09
C VAL A 170 11.29 8.87 -1.25
N ILE A 171 11.12 7.97 -0.29
CA ILE A 171 11.64 6.61 -0.35
C ILE A 171 10.53 5.69 -0.85
N MET A 172 10.81 4.98 -1.93
CA MET A 172 9.89 4.05 -2.57
C MET A 172 10.35 2.62 -2.33
N ASP A 173 9.47 1.83 -1.74
CA ASP A 173 9.62 0.38 -1.54
C ASP A 173 8.87 -0.39 -2.63
N PHE A 174 9.45 -1.50 -3.06
CA PHE A 174 8.94 -2.37 -4.11
C PHE A 174 8.80 -3.82 -3.61
N GLU A 175 8.87 -4.04 -2.31
CA GLU A 175 8.71 -5.34 -1.67
C GLU A 175 7.89 -5.27 -0.37
N GLU A 176 7.03 -4.25 -0.19
CA GLU A 176 6.24 -4.10 1.03
C GLU A 176 5.30 -5.29 1.25
N GLU A 177 4.74 -5.84 0.18
CA GLU A 177 3.81 -6.97 0.23
C GLU A 177 4.53 -8.29 0.54
N LEU A 178 5.87 -8.28 0.52
CA LEU A 178 6.75 -9.34 1.02
C LEU A 178 7.26 -9.07 2.45
N GLY A 179 6.79 -8.01 3.09
CA GLY A 179 7.20 -7.56 4.42
C GLY A 179 8.47 -6.69 4.41
N SER A 180 8.75 -5.99 3.31
CA SER A 180 9.90 -5.08 3.15
C SER A 180 11.24 -5.70 3.60
N PRO A 181 11.63 -6.90 3.12
CA PRO A 181 12.75 -7.65 3.71
C PRO A 181 14.09 -6.90 3.69
N GLN A 182 14.30 -6.01 2.72
CA GLN A 182 15.55 -5.25 2.56
C GLN A 182 15.54 -3.88 3.25
N LEU A 183 14.37 -3.31 3.50
CA LEU A 183 14.22 -1.95 3.99
C LEU A 183 14.89 -1.72 5.37
N PRO A 184 14.72 -2.58 6.39
CA PRO A 184 15.36 -2.37 7.69
C PRO A 184 16.88 -2.32 7.62
N LYS A 185 17.48 -3.11 6.71
CA LYS A 185 18.94 -3.12 6.51
C LYS A 185 19.37 -1.84 5.79
N ALA A 186 18.69 -1.48 4.70
CA ALA A 186 18.99 -0.25 3.95
C ALA A 186 18.87 1.00 4.82
N VAL A 187 17.86 1.08 5.71
CA VAL A 187 17.70 2.20 6.66
C VAL A 187 18.91 2.33 7.59
N LYS A 188 19.48 1.22 8.08
CA LYS A 188 20.66 1.25 8.94
C LYS A 188 21.93 1.63 8.18
N GLU A 189 22.11 1.12 6.97
CA GLU A 189 23.31 1.35 6.16
C GLU A 189 23.32 2.74 5.50
N HIS A 190 22.15 3.31 5.24
CA HIS A 190 21.96 4.59 4.56
C HIS A 190 21.25 5.63 5.44
N ALA A 191 21.43 5.55 6.76
CA ALA A 191 20.78 6.44 7.72
C ALA A 191 21.02 7.93 7.40
N ASP A 192 22.27 8.32 7.11
CA ASP A 192 22.64 9.69 6.74
C ASP A 192 21.92 10.16 5.47
N LEU A 193 21.74 9.26 4.50
CA LEU A 193 21.04 9.55 3.25
C LEU A 193 19.53 9.72 3.48
N LEU A 194 18.95 8.96 4.41
CA LEU A 194 17.52 8.96 4.71
C LEU A 194 17.10 9.94 5.81
N GLU A 195 18.05 10.61 6.46
CA GLU A 195 17.79 11.54 7.54
C GLU A 195 16.76 12.63 7.14
N ALA A 196 15.77 12.84 8.01
CA ALA A 196 14.70 13.81 7.83
C ALA A 196 14.11 14.21 9.19
N ASP A 197 13.48 15.40 9.24
CA ASP A 197 12.83 15.93 10.45
C ASP A 197 11.43 15.35 10.68
N MET A 198 10.81 14.83 9.61
CA MET A 198 9.48 14.23 9.65
C MET A 198 9.39 13.06 8.67
N LEU A 199 8.68 12.00 9.08
CA LEU A 199 8.30 10.88 8.22
C LEU A 199 6.78 10.88 8.02
N ILE A 200 6.35 10.79 6.78
CA ILE A 200 4.96 10.63 6.39
C ILE A 200 4.84 9.33 5.59
N ILE A 201 3.92 8.45 5.97
CA ILE A 201 3.66 7.18 5.30
C ILE A 201 2.32 7.29 4.60
N PHE A 202 2.27 7.07 3.29
CA PHE A 202 1.03 6.99 2.53
C PHE A 202 0.60 5.54 2.36
N ASP A 203 0.26 4.95 3.49
CA ASP A 203 -0.32 3.62 3.56
C ASP A 203 -1.28 3.56 4.77
N GLY A 204 -2.40 2.87 4.58
CA GLY A 204 -3.42 2.68 5.61
C GLY A 204 -4.85 2.71 5.09
N PRO A 205 -5.78 2.10 5.86
CA PRO A 205 -7.16 1.97 5.44
C PRO A 205 -7.88 3.33 5.49
N ARG A 206 -8.84 3.51 4.57
CA ARG A 206 -9.79 4.62 4.67
C ARG A 206 -10.76 4.38 5.81
N HIS A 207 -11.00 5.41 6.61
CA HIS A 207 -12.08 5.37 7.59
C HIS A 207 -13.45 5.28 6.89
N ILE A 208 -14.39 4.52 7.44
CA ILE A 208 -15.70 4.25 6.83
C ILE A 208 -16.53 5.51 6.52
N THR A 209 -16.25 6.62 7.22
CA THR A 209 -16.92 7.91 6.99
C THR A 209 -16.31 8.70 5.84
N ASN A 210 -15.25 8.20 5.20
CA ASN A 210 -14.43 8.90 4.20
C ASN A 210 -13.85 10.24 4.67
N LYS A 211 -13.82 10.50 5.99
CA LYS A 211 -13.18 11.69 6.55
C LYS A 211 -11.66 11.45 6.61
N PRO A 212 -10.83 12.48 6.41
CA PRO A 212 -9.39 12.35 6.56
C PRO A 212 -9.02 11.84 7.95
N THR A 213 -8.05 10.93 8.02
CA THR A 213 -7.52 10.38 9.26
C THR A 213 -6.00 10.51 9.29
N LEU A 214 -5.46 10.85 10.45
CA LEU A 214 -4.03 10.84 10.73
C LEU A 214 -3.77 9.82 11.84
N THR A 215 -2.92 8.84 11.55
CA THR A 215 -2.60 7.75 12.45
C THR A 215 -1.15 7.86 12.88
N PHE A 216 -0.88 7.67 14.19
CA PHE A 216 0.46 7.82 14.78
C PHE A 216 1.11 6.49 15.19
N GLY A 217 0.54 5.37 14.75
CA GLY A 217 1.10 4.05 15.04
C GLY A 217 0.30 2.93 14.42
N ALA A 218 0.99 1.82 14.14
CA ALA A 218 0.41 0.57 13.71
C ALA A 218 0.62 -0.50 14.79
N ARG A 219 -0.21 -1.55 14.77
CA ARG A 219 0.05 -2.74 15.59
C ARG A 219 1.19 -3.54 14.97
N GLY A 220 2.04 -4.13 15.82
CA GLY A 220 2.98 -5.16 15.38
C GLY A 220 2.27 -6.47 15.04
N ILE A 221 3.01 -7.37 14.38
CA ILE A 221 2.57 -8.73 14.06
C ILE A 221 3.65 -9.73 14.49
N ALA A 222 3.21 -10.89 14.99
CA ALA A 222 4.06 -12.04 15.25
C ALA A 222 3.42 -13.26 14.57
N THR A 223 4.18 -13.92 13.72
CA THR A 223 3.72 -15.08 12.94
C THR A 223 4.40 -16.34 13.45
N ILE A 224 3.61 -17.38 13.72
CA ILE A 224 4.10 -18.71 14.12
C ILE A 224 3.55 -19.79 13.19
N THR A 225 4.37 -20.78 12.87
CA THR A 225 3.94 -21.98 12.14
C THR A 225 3.77 -23.13 13.13
N LEU A 226 2.56 -23.66 13.23
CA LEU A 226 2.24 -24.78 14.12
C LEU A 226 2.01 -26.05 13.28
N THR A 227 2.81 -27.08 13.56
CA THR A 227 2.68 -28.38 12.90
C THR A 227 2.34 -29.45 13.93
N THR A 228 1.23 -30.14 13.73
CA THR A 228 0.84 -31.30 14.55
C THR A 228 1.06 -32.59 13.78
N TYR A 229 1.69 -33.57 14.42
CA TYR A 229 1.97 -34.88 13.85
C TYR A 229 1.03 -35.95 14.40
N GLY A 230 0.78 -36.97 13.58
CA GLY A 230 -0.08 -38.11 13.88
C GLY A 230 0.56 -39.41 13.36
N PRO A 231 -0.26 -40.37 12.88
CA PRO A 231 0.24 -41.59 12.25
C PRO A 231 1.19 -41.31 11.08
N VAL A 232 2.15 -42.22 10.84
CA VAL A 232 3.16 -42.09 9.77
C VAL A 232 2.52 -42.05 8.37
N VAL A 233 1.32 -42.62 8.20
CA VAL A 233 0.55 -42.64 6.95
C VAL A 233 -0.93 -42.29 7.20
N PRO A 234 -1.66 -41.77 6.21
CA PRO A 234 -3.10 -41.54 6.31
C PRO A 234 -3.84 -42.80 6.74
N GLN A 235 -4.79 -42.65 7.67
CA GLN A 235 -5.56 -43.76 8.23
C GLN A 235 -7.01 -43.70 7.75
N HIS A 236 -7.61 -44.87 7.52
CA HIS A 236 -9.04 -44.98 7.22
C HIS A 236 -9.87 -44.58 8.44
N SER A 237 -10.66 -43.51 8.34
CA SER A 237 -11.41 -42.95 9.47
C SER A 237 -12.45 -43.91 10.06
N GLY A 238 -12.99 -44.85 9.29
CA GLY A 238 -13.90 -45.87 9.81
C GLY A 238 -13.23 -46.96 10.67
N HIS A 239 -11.96 -47.28 10.41
CA HIS A 239 -11.24 -48.33 11.17
C HIS A 239 -10.56 -47.75 12.40
N PHE A 240 -10.01 -46.54 12.26
CA PHE A 240 -9.14 -45.94 13.27
C PHE A 240 -9.75 -44.66 13.88
N GLY A 241 -10.96 -44.29 13.47
CA GLY A 241 -11.71 -43.18 14.06
C GLY A 241 -11.91 -43.42 15.55
N ASN A 242 -11.63 -42.39 16.36
CA ASN A 242 -11.67 -42.42 17.82
C ASN A 242 -10.66 -43.36 18.50
N TYR A 243 -9.80 -44.06 17.74
CA TYR A 243 -8.72 -44.90 18.28
C TYR A 243 -7.34 -44.24 18.07
N ALA A 244 -7.03 -43.85 16.83
CA ALA A 244 -5.74 -43.23 16.51
C ALA A 244 -5.75 -41.72 16.82
N PRO A 245 -4.61 -41.14 17.26
CA PRO A 245 -4.47 -39.69 17.42
C PRO A 245 -4.75 -38.97 16.11
N ASN A 246 -5.67 -37.99 16.16
CA ASN A 246 -6.00 -37.16 15.02
C ASN A 246 -5.24 -35.82 15.12
N PRO A 247 -4.22 -35.58 14.28
CA PRO A 247 -3.46 -34.33 14.32
C PRO A 247 -4.34 -33.09 14.07
N ALA A 248 -5.35 -33.18 13.21
CA ALA A 248 -6.26 -32.07 12.95
C ALA A 248 -7.09 -31.69 14.19
N LEU A 249 -7.60 -32.68 14.94
CA LEU A 249 -8.29 -32.41 16.21
C LEU A 249 -7.35 -31.85 17.27
N ARG A 250 -6.08 -32.29 17.28
CA ARG A 250 -5.07 -31.75 18.20
C ARG A 250 -4.78 -30.27 17.92
N LEU A 251 -4.61 -29.92 16.64
CA LEU A 251 -4.42 -28.53 16.22
C LEU A 251 -5.63 -27.67 16.57
N SER A 252 -6.85 -28.15 16.32
CA SER A 252 -8.08 -27.45 16.69
C SER A 252 -8.16 -27.17 18.20
N LYS A 253 -7.85 -28.17 19.04
CA LYS A 253 -7.81 -27.98 20.51
C LYS A 253 -6.74 -26.98 20.96
N LEU A 254 -5.55 -27.02 20.34
CA LEU A 254 -4.48 -26.06 20.63
C LEU A 254 -4.88 -24.63 20.25
N LEU A 255 -5.51 -24.44 19.10
CA LEU A 255 -6.01 -23.12 18.68
C LEU A 255 -7.11 -22.61 19.63
N ALA A 256 -8.05 -23.49 20.00
CA ALA A 256 -9.11 -23.17 20.95
C ALA A 256 -8.56 -22.83 22.35
N SER A 257 -7.39 -23.33 22.75
CA SER A 257 -6.78 -22.97 24.04
C SER A 257 -6.06 -21.62 24.03
N MET A 258 -5.97 -20.92 22.89
CA MET A 258 -5.27 -19.63 22.80
C MET A 258 -6.19 -18.42 23.03
N LYS A 259 -7.51 -18.59 22.86
CA LYS A 259 -8.51 -17.53 23.10
C LYS A 259 -9.73 -18.06 23.83
N ASP A 260 -10.37 -17.24 24.64
CA ASP A 260 -11.67 -17.55 25.24
C ASP A 260 -12.85 -17.26 24.29
N ASP A 261 -14.08 -17.56 24.74
CA ASP A 261 -15.31 -17.42 23.95
C ASP A 261 -15.67 -15.96 23.62
N VAL A 262 -15.05 -14.98 24.28
CA VAL A 262 -15.23 -13.55 23.99
C VAL A 262 -14.07 -12.98 23.16
N GLY A 263 -13.11 -13.82 22.75
CA GLY A 263 -12.01 -13.49 21.86
C GLY A 263 -10.75 -12.93 22.54
N ARG A 264 -10.69 -12.93 23.88
CA ARG A 264 -9.50 -12.53 24.64
C ARG A 264 -8.42 -13.60 24.50
N VAL A 265 -7.16 -13.18 24.36
CA VAL A 265 -6.03 -14.11 24.32
C VAL A 265 -5.74 -14.64 25.73
N ILE A 266 -5.71 -15.95 25.93
CA ILE A 266 -5.52 -16.59 27.25
C ILE A 266 -4.16 -17.30 27.38
N ILE A 267 -3.25 -17.04 26.44
CA ILE A 267 -1.86 -17.52 26.53
C ILE A 267 -1.20 -16.85 27.76
N PRO A 268 -0.62 -17.62 28.70
CA PRO A 268 0.05 -17.06 29.86
C PRO A 268 1.11 -16.03 29.48
N GLY A 269 1.11 -14.88 30.15
CA GLY A 269 2.05 -13.78 29.91
C GLY A 269 1.75 -12.91 28.67
N PHE A 270 0.68 -13.18 27.90
CA PHE A 270 0.40 -12.43 26.66
C PHE A 270 0.19 -10.92 26.88
N TYR A 271 -0.35 -10.52 28.03
CA TYR A 271 -0.61 -9.12 28.35
C TYR A 271 0.47 -8.50 29.25
N ASP A 272 1.56 -9.20 29.51
CA ASP A 272 2.65 -8.67 30.33
C ASP A 272 3.26 -7.45 29.62
N GLY A 273 3.34 -6.32 30.33
CA GLY A 273 3.86 -5.06 29.79
C GLY A 273 2.88 -4.25 28.94
N VAL A 274 1.62 -4.69 28.77
CA VAL A 274 0.59 -3.92 28.07
C VAL A 274 -0.11 -2.96 29.04
N SER A 275 0.07 -1.65 28.83
CA SER A 275 -0.71 -0.58 29.48
C SER A 275 -1.57 0.13 28.42
N ILE A 276 -2.88 0.15 28.61
CA ILE A 276 -3.86 0.82 27.71
C ILE A 276 -4.47 2.00 28.45
#